data_AF-A0A2G2R1B5-F1
#
_entry.id   AF-A0A2G2R1B5-F1
#
_cell.length_a   1.000
_cell.length_b   1.000
_cell.length_c   1.000
_cell.angle_alpha   90.00
_cell.angle_beta   90.00
_cell.angle_gamma   90.00
#
_symmetry.space_group_name_H-M   'P 1'
#
loop_
_entity.id
_entity.type
_entity.pdbx_description
1 polymer ?
#
loop_
_entity_poly.entity_id
_entity_poly.type
_entity_poly.pdbx_seq_one_letter_code
_entity_poly.pdbx_strand_id
1 'polypeptide(L)'
;MIPQLGFAEMLIIAVLALVVVGPKDLPKMMRTAGRFMAKIKMMGQEFKDAFNQIGEDEELASLREEIDELKSMGQMSNLSGEAFEEDMRALDDNLRDVTKSGDDTKAGDDD
;
A
#
# COMPACT_ATOMS: atom_id res chain seq x y z
N MET A 1 11.87 -16.17 8.89
CA MET A 1 10.76 -15.25 9.19
C MET A 1 10.84 -14.13 8.18
N ILE A 2 9.87 -14.02 7.27
CA ILE A 2 9.78 -12.88 6.35
C ILE A 2 8.96 -11.81 7.08
N PRO A 3 9.48 -10.59 7.28
CA PRO A 3 8.75 -9.54 8.00
C PRO A 3 7.49 -9.17 7.20
N GLN A 4 6.38 -9.05 7.92
CA GLN A 4 5.08 -8.72 7.35
C GLN A 4 5.03 -7.20 7.13
N LEU A 5 4.32 -6.75 6.10
CA LEU A 5 4.21 -5.33 5.72
C LEU A 5 3.30 -4.57 6.71
N GLY A 6 3.73 -4.42 7.96
CA GLY A 6 3.06 -3.62 8.97
C GLY A 6 3.54 -2.16 8.96
N PHE A 7 2.80 -1.30 9.65
CA PHE A 7 3.14 0.12 9.82
C PHE A 7 4.49 0.30 10.53
N ALA A 8 4.79 -0.55 11.52
CA ALA A 8 6.03 -0.51 12.28
C ALA A 8 7.24 -0.80 11.37
N GLU A 9 7.15 -1.80 10.49
CA GLU A 9 8.20 -2.17 9.55
C GLU A 9 8.44 -1.08 8.50
N MET A 10 7.36 -0.49 7.98
CA MET A 10 7.46 0.67 7.08
C MET A 10 8.20 1.84 7.73
N LEU A 11 7.98 2.08 9.03
CA LEU A 11 8.69 3.09 9.81
C LEU A 11 10.19 2.78 9.92
N ILE A 12 10.55 1.52 10.18
CA ILE A 12 11.96 1.08 10.25
C ILE A 12 12.65 1.28 8.90
N ILE A 13 12.01 0.87 7.81
CA ILE A 13 12.55 1.07 6.46
C ILE A 13 12.69 2.57 6.13
N ALA A 14 11.72 3.40 6.52
CA ALA A 14 11.81 4.85 6.34
C ALA A 14 13.01 5.45 7.07
N VAL A 15 13.26 5.03 8.32
CA VAL A 15 14.44 5.46 9.08
C VAL A 15 15.73 5.00 8.41
N LEU A 16 15.83 3.74 7.98
CA LEU A 16 17.01 3.23 7.28
C LEU A 16 17.26 4.00 5.97
N ALA A 17 16.21 4.30 5.21
CA ALA A 17 16.32 5.08 3.99
C ALA A 17 16.86 6.50 4.27
N LEU A 18 16.43 7.14 5.36
CA LEU A 18 16.96 8.44 5.78
C LEU A 18 18.45 8.38 6.17
N VAL A 19 18.90 7.31 6.81
CA VAL A 19 20.31 7.15 7.21
C VAL A 19 21.20 6.87 6.00
N VAL A 20 20.77 5.99 5.10
CA VAL A 20 21.57 5.57 3.93
C VAL A 20 21.65 6.66 2.87
N VAL A 21 20.51 7.27 2.54
CA VAL A 21 20.42 8.28 1.48
C VAL A 21 20.67 9.69 2.03
N GLY A 22 20.29 9.93 3.28
CA GLY A 22 20.32 11.26 3.89
C GLY A 22 18.93 11.92 3.85
N PRO A 23 18.53 12.63 4.94
CA PRO A 23 17.19 13.21 5.06
C PRO A 23 16.89 14.34 4.07
N LYS A 24 17.93 14.96 3.49
CA LYS A 24 17.80 16.04 2.50
C LYS A 24 17.77 15.52 1.06
N ASP A 25 18.37 14.36 0.80
CA ASP A 25 18.52 13.81 -0.54
C ASP A 25 17.35 12.88 -0.91
N LEU A 26 16.81 12.15 0.06
CA LEU A 26 15.60 11.32 -0.08
C LEU A 26 14.40 12.09 -0.69
N PRO A 27 14.02 13.30 -0.23
CA PRO A 27 12.93 14.07 -0.86
C PRO A 27 13.28 14.58 -2.26
N LYS A 28 14.57 14.84 -2.55
CA LYS A 28 15.03 15.27 -3.88
C LYS A 28 14.99 14.12 -4.89
N MET A 29 15.37 12.92 -4.44
CA MET A 29 15.29 11.68 -5.23
C MET A 29 13.84 11.29 -5.50
N MET A 30 12.96 11.33 -4.49
CA MET A 30 11.53 11.08 -4.68
C MET A 30 10.90 12.03 -5.70
N ARG A 31 11.25 13.32 -5.68
CA ARG A 31 10.79 14.27 -6.70
C ARG A 31 11.25 13.90 -8.11
N THR A 32 12.48 13.40 -8.24
CA THR A 32 13.06 13.01 -9.52
C THR A 32 12.42 11.71 -10.04
N ALA A 33 12.32 10.70 -9.18
CA ALA A 33 11.63 9.45 -9.46
C ALA A 33 10.15 9.69 -9.79
N GLY A 34 9.47 10.57 -9.06
CA GLY A 34 8.08 10.93 -9.31
C GLY A 34 7.88 11.57 -10.69
N ARG A 35 8.77 12.48 -11.10
CA ARG A 35 8.74 13.07 -12.46
C ARG A 35 8.99 12.03 -13.54
N PHE A 36 9.92 11.10 -13.31
CA PHE A 36 10.20 10.00 -14.23
C PHE A 36 8.99 9.06 -14.36
N MET A 37 8.40 8.67 -13.24
CA MET A 37 7.19 7.84 -13.21
C MET A 37 5.99 8.55 -13.86
N ALA A 38 5.84 9.86 -13.66
CA ALA A 38 4.80 10.65 -14.31
C ALA A 38 4.95 10.65 -15.84
N LYS A 39 6.20 10.69 -16.33
CA LYS A 39 6.50 10.61 -17.76
C LYS A 39 6.16 9.22 -18.31
N ILE A 40 6.52 8.15 -17.61
CA ILE A 40 6.14 6.78 -17.98
C ILE A 40 4.62 6.62 -17.98
N LYS A 41 3.92 7.16 -16.98
CA LYS A 41 2.45 7.12 -16.90
C LYS A 41 1.79 7.80 -18.11
N MET A 42 2.30 8.97 -18.49
CA MET A 42 1.81 9.71 -19.66
C MET A 42 2.02 8.92 -20.95
N MET A 43 3.21 8.35 -21.14
CA MET A 43 3.48 7.46 -22.28
C MET A 43 2.54 6.24 -22.27
N GLY A 44 2.31 5.62 -21.11
CA GLY A 44 1.36 4.50 -20.97
C GLY A 44 -0.07 4.85 -21.35
N GLN A 45 -0.50 6.10 -21.11
CA GLN A 45 -1.81 6.58 -21.56
C GLN A 45 -1.86 6.67 -23.09
N GLU A 46 -0.82 7.22 -23.72
CA GLU A 46 -0.71 7.26 -25.19
C GLU A 46 -0.68 5.85 -25.81
N PHE A 47 0.04 4.90 -25.19
CA PHE A 47 0.03 3.50 -25.63
C PHE A 47 -1.37 2.87 -25.51
N LYS A 48 -2.04 3.06 -24.37
CA LYS A 48 -3.42 2.56 -24.18
C LYS A 48 -4.35 3.12 -25.25
N ASP A 49 -4.25 4.40 -25.56
CA ASP A 49 -5.07 5.05 -26.57
C ASP A 49 -4.74 4.54 -27.98
N ALA A 50 -3.48 4.25 -28.29
CA ALA A 50 -3.07 3.61 -29.54
C ALA A 50 -3.57 2.16 -29.66
N PHE A 51 -3.48 1.36 -28.60
CA PHE A 51 -4.02 -0.01 -28.57
C PHE A 51 -5.55 -0.03 -28.75
N ASN A 52 -6.27 0.94 -28.19
CA ASN A 52 -7.72 1.06 -28.38
C ASN A 52 -8.12 1.44 -29.82
N GLN A 53 -7.25 2.15 -30.56
CA GLN A 53 -7.51 2.53 -31.96
C GLN A 53 -7.25 1.39 -32.96
N ILE A 54 -6.41 0.41 -32.61
CA ILE A 54 -6.10 -0.77 -33.43
C ILE A 54 -7.13 -1.91 -33.19
N GLY A 55 -8.10 -1.71 -32.30
CA GLY A 55 -8.99 -2.71 -31.70
C GLY A 55 -10.00 -3.45 -32.60
N GLU A 56 -9.72 -3.64 -33.89
CA GLU A 56 -10.41 -4.64 -34.72
C GLU A 56 -9.68 -5.99 -34.82
N ASP A 57 -8.43 -6.07 -34.33
CA ASP A 57 -7.69 -7.34 -34.31
C ASP A 57 -8.04 -8.19 -33.07
N GLU A 58 -8.46 -9.44 -33.31
CA GLU A 58 -8.91 -10.42 -32.31
C GLU A 58 -7.83 -10.75 -31.23
N GLU A 59 -6.55 -10.54 -31.55
CA GLU A 59 -5.40 -10.71 -30.64
C GLU A 59 -5.28 -9.61 -29.57
N LEU A 60 -5.73 -8.38 -29.83
CA LEU A 60 -5.64 -7.30 -28.85
C LEU A 60 -6.75 -7.38 -27.79
N ALA A 61 -7.85 -8.05 -28.12
CA ALA A 61 -8.97 -8.27 -27.21
C ALA A 61 -8.58 -9.24 -26.06
N SER A 62 -7.89 -10.34 -26.38
CA SER A 62 -7.44 -11.31 -25.38
C SER A 62 -6.36 -10.74 -24.45
N LEU A 63 -5.42 -9.95 -24.99
CA LEU A 63 -4.41 -9.25 -24.19
C LEU A 63 -5.03 -8.24 -23.21
N ARG A 64 -6.11 -7.57 -23.62
CA ARG A 64 -6.84 -6.64 -22.76
C ARG A 64 -7.51 -7.39 -21.60
N GLU A 65 -8.10 -8.55 -21.86
CA GLU A 65 -8.74 -9.40 -20.84
C GLU A 65 -7.72 -9.90 -19.82
N GLU A 66 -6.56 -10.38 -20.26
CA GLU A 66 -5.48 -10.84 -19.39
C GLU A 66 -4.88 -9.69 -18.54
N ILE A 67 -4.74 -8.48 -19.11
CA ILE A 67 -4.33 -7.30 -18.35
C ILE A 67 -5.39 -6.89 -17.32
N ASP A 68 -6.68 -6.96 -17.66
CA ASP A 68 -7.76 -6.66 -16.74
C ASP A 68 -7.86 -7.70 -15.61
N GLU A 69 -7.54 -8.97 -15.87
CA GLU A 69 -7.42 -10.05 -14.88
C GLU A 69 -6.19 -9.86 -13.97
N LEU A 70 -5.04 -9.51 -14.53
CA LEU A 70 -3.84 -9.15 -13.74
C LEU A 70 -4.08 -7.91 -12.89
N LYS A 71 -4.80 -6.93 -13.42
CA LYS A 71 -5.19 -5.74 -12.70
C LYS A 71 -6.17 -6.08 -11.57
N SER A 72 -7.10 -7.03 -11.77
CA SER A 72 -8.04 -7.49 -10.75
C SER A 72 -7.36 -8.29 -9.63
N MET A 73 -6.39 -9.14 -9.97
CA MET A 73 -5.51 -9.80 -8.99
C MET A 73 -4.64 -8.80 -8.22
N GLY A 74 -4.20 -7.73 -8.88
CA GLY A 74 -3.38 -6.67 -8.30
C GLY A 74 -4.16 -5.56 -7.60
N GLN A 75 -5.48 -5.68 -7.41
CA GLN A 75 -6.30 -4.66 -6.75
C GLN A 75 -6.01 -4.57 -5.24
N MET A 76 -4.92 -3.86 -4.94
CA MET A 76 -4.76 -3.03 -3.74
C MET A 76 -5.84 -1.93 -3.64
N SER A 77 -6.75 -1.80 -4.60
CA SER A 77 -7.90 -0.87 -4.55
C SER A 77 -9.05 -1.32 -3.64
N ASN A 78 -9.02 -2.56 -3.12
CA ASN A 78 -9.92 -2.97 -2.03
C ASN A 78 -9.42 -2.51 -0.65
N LEU A 79 -8.27 -1.83 -0.57
CA LEU A 79 -7.92 -0.97 0.57
C LEU A 79 -8.62 0.39 0.41
N SER A 80 -9.92 0.39 0.13
CA SER A 80 -10.76 1.55 0.40
C SER A 80 -10.78 1.73 1.91
N GLY A 81 -10.80 2.99 2.36
CA GLY A 81 -10.67 3.35 3.78
C GLY A 81 -11.61 2.59 4.72
N GLU A 82 -12.71 2.04 4.22
CA GLU A 82 -13.66 1.21 4.96
C GLU A 82 -13.05 -0.09 5.50
N ALA A 83 -12.32 -0.86 4.68
CA ALA A 83 -11.70 -2.12 5.12
C ALA A 83 -10.53 -1.88 6.08
N PHE A 84 -9.78 -0.80 5.86
CA PHE A 84 -8.68 -0.39 6.75
C PHE A 84 -9.19 0.19 8.08
N GLU A 85 -10.32 0.91 8.05
CA GLU A 85 -10.98 1.45 9.24
C GLU A 85 -11.63 0.33 10.06
N GLU A 86 -12.14 -0.72 9.41
CA GLU A 86 -12.62 -1.94 10.07
C GLU A 86 -11.48 -2.70 10.77
N ASP A 87 -10.35 -2.90 10.10
CA ASP A 87 -9.14 -3.52 10.71
C ASP A 87 -8.59 -2.67 11.88
N MET A 88 -8.57 -1.33 11.74
CA MET A 88 -8.16 -0.43 12.83
C MET A 88 -9.11 -0.47 14.02
N ARG A 89 -10.43 -0.54 13.80
CA ARG A 89 -11.43 -0.67 14.87
C ARG A 89 -11.33 -2.02 15.57
N ALA A 90 -11.13 -3.11 14.82
CA ALA A 90 -10.91 -4.43 15.38
C ALA A 90 -9.61 -4.48 16.22
N LEU A 91 -8.55 -3.77 15.80
CA LEU A 91 -7.34 -3.61 16.61
C LEU A 91 -7.60 -2.79 17.89
N ASP A 92 -8.34 -1.68 17.83
CA ASP A 92 -8.67 -0.86 19.02
C ASP A 92 -9.48 -1.64 20.05
N ASP A 93 -10.47 -2.42 19.61
CA ASP A 93 -11.28 -3.27 20.49
C ASP A 93 -10.45 -4.36 21.17
N ASN A 94 -9.56 -5.02 20.44
CA ASN A 94 -8.65 -6.02 21.02
C ASN A 94 -7.63 -5.37 21.99
N LEU A 95 -7.11 -4.18 21.67
CA LEU A 95 -6.20 -3.46 22.58
C LEU A 95 -6.92 -2.97 23.84
N ARG A 96 -8.19 -2.54 23.72
CA ARG A 96 -9.04 -2.16 24.87
C ARG A 96 -9.39 -3.35 25.74
N ASP A 97 -9.70 -4.50 25.16
CA ASP A 97 -10.01 -5.72 25.90
C ASP A 97 -8.78 -6.23 26.68
N VAL A 98 -7.59 -6.17 26.05
CA VAL A 98 -6.32 -6.45 26.72
C VAL A 98 -6.01 -5.44 27.82
N THR A 99 -6.29 -4.15 27.59
CA THR A 99 -6.08 -3.09 28.59
C THR A 99 -7.08 -3.20 29.75
N LYS A 100 -8.31 -3.63 29.48
CA LYS A 100 -9.38 -3.82 30.47
C LYS A 100 -9.17 -5.09 31.30
N SER A 101 -8.74 -6.18 30.68
CA SER A 101 -8.26 -7.39 31.40
C SER A 101 -7.02 -7.10 32.26
N GLY A 102 -6.22 -6.07 31.91
CA GLY A 102 -5.08 -5.63 32.71
C GLY A 102 -5.45 -4.79 33.95
N ASP A 103 -6.64 -4.18 33.99
CA ASP A 103 -7.08 -3.30 35.09
C ASP A 103 -7.78 -4.09 36.21
N ASP A 104 -8.49 -5.18 35.87
CA ASP A 104 -9.17 -6.04 36.85
C ASP A 104 -8.21 -6.88 37.72
N THR A 105 -6.91 -6.91 37.40
CA THR A 105 -5.90 -7.63 38.20
C THR A 105 -5.20 -6.75 39.25
N LYS A 106 -5.45 -5.42 39.28
CA LYS A 106 -4.79 -4.51 40.24
C LYS A 106 -5.67 -3.96 41.36
N ALA A 107 -6.94 -4.37 41.46
CA ALA A 107 -7.83 -3.98 42.56
C ALA A 107 -8.02 -5.08 43.63
N GLY A 108 -7.05 -6.00 43.76
CA GLY A 108 -7.18 -7.20 44.59
C GLY A 108 -5.98 -7.55 45.49
N ASP A 109 -5.02 -6.64 45.68
CA ASP A 109 -3.95 -6.82 46.67
C ASP A 109 -3.51 -5.44 47.17
N ASP A 110 -4.06 -5.00 48.30
CA ASP A 110 -3.39 -4.17 49.30
C ASP A 110 -4.21 -4.33 50.61
N ASP A 111 -3.64 -5.09 51.53
CA ASP A 111 -4.05 -5.30 52.93
C ASP A 111 -4.20 -3.99 53.74
#